data_AF-A0AAF0WS71-F1
#
_entry.id   AF-A0AAF0WS71-F1
#
_cell.length_a   1.000
_cell.length_b   1.000
_cell.length_c   1.000
_cell.angle_alpha   90.00
_cell.angle_beta   90.00
_cell.angle_gamma   90.00
#
_symmetry.space_group_name_H-M   'P 1'
#
loop_
_entity.id
_entity.type
_entity.pdbx_description
1 polymer ?
#
loop_
_entity_poly.entity_id
_entity_poly.type
_entity_poly.pdbx_seq_one_letter_code
_entity_poly.pdbx_strand_id
1 'polypeptide(L)'
;MEKTPTCSPSSSRLWRPAAQRNLRNQWANLSSYKHKWASLSSSARSHATSLVNSSLSLRYMDARDLGVLTDLPGIKNKASLKLFKQQELHRSKLLASYKNMVAIVNQMVSAGASMRCFLKGVDNSSILQYSNSALNSTDVGDGGGIPAFTFRSISSFEELAKELIHMFILELNLKRLLVIEFFSISNEDARKDNELSWQDELYSGEFDDLSKCNLYSTEACAPLLPTIKGRKPGKLKLQAEHQPDEDVLQVYLTTWLADVNIDKCRVDEILTSVAEEMNVTLV
;
A
#
# COMPACT_ATOMS: atom_id res chain seq x y z
N MET A 1 -31.03 -31.03 2.57
CA MET A 1 -30.68 -30.75 3.98
C MET A 1 -29.17 -30.92 4.10
N GLU A 2 -28.46 -29.80 4.08
CA GLU A 2 -27.00 -29.76 4.20
C GLU A 2 -26.65 -29.96 5.68
N LYS A 3 -25.86 -31.00 5.99
CA LYS A 3 -25.43 -31.27 7.37
C LYS A 3 -24.45 -30.20 7.79
N THR A 4 -24.82 -29.36 8.75
CA THR A 4 -23.90 -28.51 9.49
C THR A 4 -22.83 -29.38 10.15
N PRO A 5 -21.53 -29.14 9.93
CA PRO A 5 -20.49 -29.92 10.58
C PRO A 5 -20.43 -29.55 12.07
N THR A 6 -20.96 -30.41 12.93
CA THR A 6 -20.83 -30.29 14.38
C THR A 6 -19.41 -30.67 14.81
N CYS A 7 -18.61 -29.67 15.18
CA CYS A 7 -17.33 -29.87 15.86
C CYS A 7 -17.57 -30.51 17.23
N SER A 8 -16.79 -31.54 17.62
CA SER A 8 -16.97 -32.18 18.91
C SER A 8 -16.56 -31.23 20.06
N PRO A 9 -17.17 -31.36 21.27
CA PRO A 9 -16.90 -30.44 22.38
C PRO A 9 -15.42 -30.38 22.79
N SER A 10 -14.69 -31.50 22.66
CA SER A 10 -13.27 -31.61 22.97
C SER A 10 -12.39 -30.86 21.96
N SER A 11 -12.66 -30.97 20.65
CA SER A 11 -11.95 -30.19 19.64
C SER A 11 -12.27 -28.69 19.77
N SER A 12 -13.52 -28.33 20.10
CA SER A 12 -13.94 -26.93 20.29
C SER A 12 -13.19 -26.21 21.41
N ARG A 13 -12.84 -26.93 22.49
CA ARG A 13 -12.07 -26.38 23.63
C ARG A 13 -10.61 -26.09 23.29
N LEU A 14 -10.03 -26.78 22.32
CA LEU A 14 -8.62 -26.65 21.97
C LEU A 14 -8.37 -25.59 20.89
N TRP A 15 -9.22 -25.51 19.85
CA TRP A 15 -8.97 -24.59 18.74
C TRP A 15 -9.39 -23.14 19.03
N ARG A 16 -10.47 -22.92 19.79
CA ARG A 16 -11.05 -21.57 19.95
C ARG A 16 -10.11 -20.58 20.66
N PRO A 17 -9.48 -20.90 21.81
CA PRO A 17 -8.59 -19.94 22.46
C PRO A 17 -7.37 -19.58 21.60
N ALA A 18 -6.86 -20.54 20.84
CA ALA A 18 -5.76 -20.34 19.90
C ALA A 18 -6.17 -19.42 18.73
N ALA A 19 -7.34 -19.67 18.14
CA ALA A 19 -7.90 -18.82 17.08
C ALA A 19 -8.16 -17.39 17.55
N GLN A 20 -8.75 -17.21 18.73
CA GLN A 20 -8.96 -15.88 19.33
C GLN A 20 -7.65 -15.12 19.51
N ARG A 21 -6.59 -15.79 20.00
CA ARG A 21 -5.27 -15.18 20.16
C ARG A 21 -4.67 -14.79 18.82
N ASN A 22 -4.72 -15.67 17.82
CA ASN A 22 -4.22 -15.37 16.48
C ASN A 22 -4.96 -14.18 15.86
N LEU A 23 -6.29 -14.18 15.90
CA LEU A 23 -7.12 -13.10 15.39
C LEU A 23 -6.75 -11.75 16.04
N ARG A 24 -6.62 -11.69 17.37
CA ARG A 24 -6.18 -10.47 18.07
C ARG A 24 -4.80 -10.01 17.58
N ASN A 25 -3.85 -10.92 17.40
CA ASN A 25 -2.51 -10.59 16.91
C ASN A 25 -2.54 -10.05 15.47
N GLN A 26 -3.27 -10.70 14.56
CA GLN A 26 -3.35 -10.24 13.17
C GLN A 26 -4.04 -8.88 13.06
N TRP A 27 -5.10 -8.65 13.82
CA TRP A 27 -5.79 -7.35 13.83
C TRP A 27 -4.97 -6.24 14.49
N ALA A 28 -4.22 -6.55 15.56
CA ALA A 28 -3.25 -5.62 16.12
C ALA A 28 -2.14 -5.26 15.12
N ASN A 29 -1.65 -6.25 14.35
CA ASN A 29 -0.70 -6.01 13.27
C ASN A 29 -1.30 -5.11 12.18
N LEU A 30 -2.53 -5.38 11.72
CA LEU A 30 -3.23 -4.55 10.73
C LEU A 30 -3.39 -3.09 11.21
N SER A 31 -3.76 -2.89 12.48
CA SER A 31 -3.82 -1.54 13.08
C SER A 31 -2.45 -0.84 13.06
N SER A 32 -1.39 -1.55 13.48
CA SER A 32 -0.02 -1.02 13.42
C SER A 32 0.41 -0.66 11.99
N TYR A 33 0.08 -1.51 11.01
CA TYR A 33 0.39 -1.28 9.61
C TYR A 33 -0.36 -0.08 9.03
N LYS A 34 -1.62 0.17 9.41
CA LYS A 34 -2.38 1.39 9.05
C LYS A 34 -1.61 2.65 9.46
N HIS A 35 -1.11 2.71 10.69
CA HIS A 35 -0.35 3.87 11.19
C HIS A 35 0.99 4.04 10.49
N LYS A 36 1.71 2.93 10.25
CA LYS A 36 2.96 2.94 9.48
C LYS A 36 2.72 3.45 8.06
N TRP A 37 1.65 3.00 7.40
CA TRP A 37 1.24 3.51 6.10
C TRP A 37 1.03 5.02 6.12
N ALA A 38 0.26 5.54 7.08
CA ALA A 38 -0.02 6.98 7.17
C ALA A 38 1.27 7.82 7.32
N SER A 39 2.20 7.36 8.17
CA SER A 39 3.51 7.99 8.37
C SER A 39 4.34 7.99 7.07
N LEU A 40 4.46 6.83 6.42
CA LEU A 40 5.21 6.67 5.17
C LEU A 40 4.58 7.49 4.03
N SER A 41 3.26 7.47 3.90
CA SER A 41 2.50 8.26 2.92
C SER A 41 2.75 9.76 3.10
N SER A 42 2.74 10.24 4.35
CA SER A 42 3.04 11.64 4.66
C SER A 42 4.49 12.02 4.32
N SER A 43 5.46 11.16 4.66
CA SER A 43 6.87 11.36 4.33
C SER A 43 7.11 11.39 2.82
N ALA A 44 6.52 10.44 2.09
CA ALA A 44 6.59 10.38 0.63
C ALA A 44 6.01 11.66 0.00
N ARG A 45 4.85 12.12 0.47
CA ARG A 45 4.24 13.38 0.01
C ARG A 45 5.15 14.58 0.24
N SER A 46 5.81 14.65 1.39
CA SER A 46 6.77 15.73 1.70
C SER A 46 7.95 15.73 0.72
N HIS A 47 8.45 14.54 0.36
CA HIS A 47 9.49 14.38 -0.66
C HIS A 47 8.99 14.75 -2.06
N ALA A 48 7.79 14.32 -2.45
CA ALA A 48 7.17 14.71 -3.72
C ALA A 48 6.95 16.23 -3.80
N THR A 49 6.49 16.86 -2.72
CA THR A 49 6.31 18.33 -2.63
C THR A 49 7.65 19.04 -2.79
N SER A 50 8.70 18.56 -2.12
CA SER A 50 10.04 19.15 -2.23
C SER A 50 10.61 18.99 -3.64
N LEU A 51 10.37 17.84 -4.29
CA LEU A 51 10.74 17.58 -5.67
C LEU A 51 10.04 18.56 -6.64
N VAL A 52 8.72 18.72 -6.51
CA VAL A 52 7.93 19.68 -7.29
C VAL A 52 8.45 21.10 -7.08
N ASN A 53 8.65 21.53 -5.84
CA ASN A 53 9.15 22.87 -5.52
C ASN A 53 10.54 23.13 -6.10
N SER A 54 11.45 22.16 -6.01
CA SER A 54 12.80 22.28 -6.60
C SER A 54 12.75 22.31 -8.13
N SER A 55 11.83 21.58 -8.75
CA SER A 55 11.62 21.60 -10.20
C SER A 55 11.07 22.93 -10.70
N LEU A 56 9.99 23.42 -10.08
CA LEU A 56 9.41 24.73 -10.42
C LEU A 56 10.41 25.87 -10.18
N SER A 57 11.14 25.83 -9.06
CA SER A 57 12.19 26.81 -8.77
C SER A 57 13.30 26.82 -9.82
N LEU A 58 13.61 25.67 -10.41
CA LEU A 58 14.61 25.55 -11.47
C LEU A 58 14.05 26.09 -12.79
N ARG A 59 12.82 25.71 -13.14
CA ARG A 59 12.10 26.15 -14.34
C ARG A 59 12.03 27.68 -14.45
N TYR A 60 11.82 28.37 -13.33
CA TYR A 60 11.71 29.83 -13.29
C TYR A 60 12.99 30.55 -12.86
N MET A 61 14.13 29.85 -12.74
CA MET A 61 15.38 30.44 -12.23
C MET A 61 15.87 31.60 -13.11
N ASP A 62 15.71 31.50 -14.43
CA ASP A 62 16.17 32.54 -15.36
C ASP A 62 15.39 33.84 -15.21
N ALA A 63 14.08 33.74 -14.98
CA ALA A 63 13.19 34.88 -14.72
C ALA A 63 13.23 35.37 -13.26
N ARG A 64 13.89 34.63 -12.35
CA ARG A 64 13.90 34.94 -10.93
C ARG A 64 14.76 36.17 -10.62
N ASP A 65 14.15 37.14 -9.94
CA ASP A 65 14.88 38.23 -9.31
C ASP A 65 15.56 37.71 -8.03
N LEU A 66 16.89 37.86 -7.97
CA LEU A 66 17.69 37.47 -6.82
C LEU A 66 18.06 38.69 -5.95
N GLY A 67 17.48 39.86 -6.22
CA GLY A 67 17.71 41.10 -5.51
C GLY A 67 19.18 41.49 -5.54
N VAL A 68 19.76 41.74 -4.37
CA VAL A 68 21.19 42.12 -4.22
C VAL A 68 22.17 41.07 -4.74
N LEU A 69 21.72 39.83 -4.98
CA LEU A 69 22.55 38.77 -5.51
C LEU A 69 22.57 38.72 -7.04
N THR A 70 21.71 39.47 -7.74
CA THR A 70 21.58 39.42 -9.19
C THR A 70 22.89 39.75 -9.91
N ASP A 71 23.70 40.64 -9.34
CA ASP A 71 25.00 41.05 -9.90
C ASP A 71 26.14 40.05 -9.62
N LEU A 72 25.90 39.03 -8.78
CA LEU A 72 26.92 38.06 -8.41
C LEU A 72 27.16 37.07 -9.58
N PRO A 73 28.37 37.04 -10.18
CA PRO A 73 28.62 36.20 -11.34
C PRO A 73 28.37 34.71 -11.08
N GLY A 74 27.56 34.09 -11.94
CA GLY A 74 27.26 32.65 -11.90
C GLY A 74 26.38 32.20 -10.73
N ILE A 75 25.73 33.10 -10.00
CA ILE A 75 24.84 32.73 -8.88
C ILE A 75 23.66 31.86 -9.34
N LYS A 76 23.04 32.18 -10.48
CA LYS A 76 21.93 31.41 -11.06
C LYS A 76 22.39 29.98 -11.37
N ASN A 77 23.56 29.81 -11.97
CA ASN A 77 24.13 28.48 -12.25
C ASN A 77 24.36 27.67 -10.96
N LYS A 78 24.92 28.29 -9.91
CA LYS A 78 25.13 27.64 -8.61
C LYS A 78 23.80 27.26 -7.94
N ALA A 79 22.80 28.14 -8.01
CA ALA A 79 21.46 27.90 -7.48
C ALA A 79 20.76 26.76 -8.24
N SER A 80 20.82 26.77 -9.57
CA SER A 80 20.30 25.70 -10.43
C SER A 80 20.94 24.35 -10.11
N LEU A 81 22.26 24.30 -9.96
CA LEU A 81 22.97 23.07 -9.57
C LEU A 81 22.54 22.56 -8.18
N LYS A 82 22.32 23.47 -7.23
CA LYS A 82 21.80 23.11 -5.90
C LYS A 82 20.39 22.52 -5.99
N LEU A 83 19.51 23.15 -6.78
CA LEU A 83 18.15 22.67 -6.99
C LEU A 83 18.15 21.30 -7.68
N PHE A 84 19.03 21.08 -8.65
CA PHE A 84 19.19 19.79 -9.32
C PHE A 84 19.54 18.68 -8.31
N LYS A 85 20.55 18.90 -7.47
CA LYS A 85 20.93 17.94 -6.42
C LYS A 85 19.79 17.70 -5.42
N GLN A 86 19.00 18.72 -5.10
CA GLN A 86 17.81 18.56 -4.26
C GLN A 86 16.76 17.67 -4.93
N GLN A 87 16.53 17.82 -6.24
CA GLN A 87 15.61 16.95 -6.96
C GLN A 87 16.06 15.49 -6.92
N GLU A 88 17.33 15.19 -7.20
CA GLU A 88 17.87 13.82 -7.12
C GLU A 88 17.70 13.20 -5.73
N LEU A 89 18.00 13.97 -4.68
CA LEU A 89 17.84 13.56 -3.29
C LEU A 89 16.37 13.24 -2.98
N HIS A 90 15.45 14.12 -3.37
CA HIS A 90 14.03 13.95 -3.08
C HIS A 90 13.38 12.85 -3.93
N ARG A 91 13.82 12.64 -5.19
CA ARG A 91 13.45 11.45 -5.98
C ARG A 91 13.84 10.16 -5.27
N SER A 92 15.09 10.07 -4.82
CA SER A 92 15.60 8.89 -4.12
C SER A 92 14.82 8.60 -2.83
N LYS A 93 14.51 9.64 -2.04
CA LYS A 93 13.72 9.52 -0.81
C LYS A 93 12.25 9.18 -1.06
N LEU A 94 11.66 9.72 -2.14
CA LEU A 94 10.31 9.38 -2.58
C LEU A 94 10.23 7.89 -2.93
N LEU A 95 11.15 7.38 -3.75
CA LEU A 95 11.21 5.98 -4.12
C LEU A 95 11.42 5.06 -2.91
N ALA A 96 12.33 5.41 -2.00
CA ALA A 96 12.53 4.65 -0.77
C ALA A 96 11.25 4.60 0.09
N SER A 97 10.51 5.71 0.18
CA SER A 97 9.25 5.76 0.91
C SER A 97 8.18 4.90 0.23
N TYR A 98 8.07 4.97 -1.11
CA TYR A 98 7.17 4.12 -1.89
C TYR A 98 7.48 2.62 -1.68
N LYS A 99 8.75 2.22 -1.79
CA LYS A 99 9.18 0.83 -1.52
C LYS A 99 8.75 0.35 -0.13
N ASN A 100 8.91 1.21 0.89
CA ASN A 100 8.45 0.89 2.24
C ASN A 100 6.92 0.78 2.32
N MET A 101 6.17 1.58 1.56
CA MET A 101 4.72 1.47 1.47
C MET A 101 4.29 0.14 0.85
N VAL A 102 4.93 -0.30 -0.24
CA VAL A 102 4.70 -1.63 -0.84
C VAL A 102 4.95 -2.73 0.19
N ALA A 103 6.06 -2.66 0.94
CA ALA A 103 6.38 -3.63 1.98
C ALA A 103 5.31 -3.69 3.09
N ILE A 104 4.75 -2.54 3.50
CA ILE A 104 3.67 -2.49 4.48
C ILE A 104 2.39 -3.17 3.95
N VAL A 105 2.00 -2.93 2.69
CA VAL A 105 0.81 -3.58 2.11
C VAL A 105 1.03 -5.09 1.99
N ASN A 106 2.23 -5.54 1.63
CA ASN A 106 2.58 -6.97 1.64
C ASN A 106 2.45 -7.60 3.04
N GLN A 107 2.86 -6.87 4.09
CA GLN A 107 2.67 -7.31 5.47
C GLN A 107 1.18 -7.36 5.86
N MET A 108 0.38 -6.39 5.40
CA MET A 108 -1.07 -6.40 5.60
C MET A 108 -1.74 -7.62 4.94
N VAL A 109 -1.41 -7.91 3.68
CA VAL A 109 -1.90 -9.09 2.96
C VAL A 109 -1.52 -10.38 3.69
N SER A 110 -0.26 -10.48 4.13
CA SER A 110 0.22 -11.64 4.88
C SER A 110 -0.52 -11.83 6.21
N ALA A 111 -0.77 -10.74 6.93
CA ALA A 111 -1.54 -10.77 8.19
C ALA A 111 -3.00 -11.19 7.97
N GLY A 112 -3.66 -10.67 6.93
CA GLY A 112 -5.01 -11.07 6.55
C GLY A 112 -5.12 -12.54 6.19
N ALA A 113 -4.17 -13.05 5.39
CA ALA A 113 -4.16 -14.44 4.97
C ALA A 113 -3.78 -15.42 6.10
N SER A 114 -3.12 -14.94 7.16
CA SER A 114 -2.73 -15.74 8.33
C SER A 114 -3.78 -15.80 9.45
N MET A 115 -5.02 -15.35 9.22
CA MET A 115 -6.08 -15.35 10.25
C MET A 115 -6.65 -16.75 10.53
N ARG A 116 -6.56 -17.66 9.56
CA ARG A 116 -7.08 -19.03 9.66
C ARG A 116 -6.18 -19.94 10.51
N CYS A 117 -6.79 -20.94 11.11
CA CYS A 117 -6.13 -21.91 11.99
C CYS A 117 -6.37 -23.32 11.45
N PHE A 118 -5.31 -24.00 11.04
CA PHE A 118 -5.36 -25.35 10.47
C PHE A 118 -4.89 -26.37 11.50
N LEU A 119 -5.55 -27.52 11.54
CA LEU A 119 -5.07 -28.66 12.31
C LEU A 119 -3.97 -29.39 11.52
N LYS A 120 -2.78 -29.51 12.10
CA LYS A 120 -1.67 -30.33 11.59
C LYS A 120 -1.57 -31.61 12.42
N GLY A 121 -1.79 -32.76 11.79
CA GLY A 121 -1.53 -34.07 12.41
C GLY A 121 -1.99 -35.27 11.56
N VAL A 122 -1.06 -36.20 11.30
CA VAL A 122 -1.35 -37.62 11.08
C VAL A 122 -1.08 -38.27 12.44
N ASP A 123 -2.09 -38.92 13.01
CA ASP A 123 -2.09 -39.66 14.28
C ASP A 123 -1.75 -38.85 15.58
N ASN A 124 -2.79 -38.66 16.40
CA ASN A 124 -2.79 -38.33 17.84
C ASN A 124 -2.02 -37.10 18.37
N SER A 125 -1.37 -36.28 17.54
CA SER A 125 -0.85 -34.97 17.96
C SER A 125 -1.43 -33.86 17.06
N SER A 126 -2.35 -33.07 17.61
CA SER A 126 -2.96 -31.95 16.89
C SER A 126 -2.21 -30.66 17.20
N ILE A 127 -1.24 -30.32 16.35
CA ILE A 127 -0.55 -29.03 16.41
C ILE A 127 -1.33 -28.04 15.54
N LEU A 128 -1.66 -26.86 16.07
CA LEU A 128 -2.32 -25.81 15.31
C LEU A 128 -1.30 -25.03 14.46
N GLN A 129 -1.54 -24.90 13.17
CA GLN A 129 -0.76 -24.10 12.23
C GLN A 129 -1.56 -22.88 11.78
N TYR A 130 -0.92 -21.71 11.76
CA TYR A 130 -1.48 -20.48 11.20
C TYR A 130 -0.79 -20.24 9.85
N SER A 131 -1.49 -20.41 8.74
CA SER A 131 -0.93 -20.31 7.38
C SER A 131 -1.98 -19.87 6.37
N ASN A 132 -1.57 -19.58 5.15
CA ASN A 132 -2.49 -19.21 4.06
C ASN A 132 -3.16 -20.42 3.39
N SER A 133 -2.69 -21.63 3.69
CA SER A 133 -3.20 -22.88 3.08
C SER A 133 -3.12 -24.05 4.06
N ALA A 134 -4.10 -24.93 3.97
CA ALA A 134 -4.05 -26.25 4.59
C ALA A 134 -2.95 -27.07 3.91
N LEU A 135 -1.98 -27.57 4.67
CA LEU A 135 -0.88 -28.32 4.06
C LEU A 135 -1.34 -29.64 3.44
N ASN A 136 -2.49 -30.23 3.86
CA ASN A 136 -3.01 -31.53 3.40
C ASN A 136 -4.42 -31.89 3.93
N SER A 137 -5.42 -31.01 3.96
CA SER A 137 -6.72 -31.37 4.58
C SER A 137 -7.96 -30.71 3.95
N THR A 138 -9.11 -31.36 4.14
CA THR A 138 -10.47 -30.80 3.96
C THR A 138 -10.80 -29.70 4.99
N ASP A 139 -9.83 -29.32 5.84
CA ASP A 139 -9.98 -28.29 6.85
C ASP A 139 -9.86 -26.91 6.21
N VAL A 140 -10.97 -26.17 6.21
CA VAL A 140 -11.05 -24.81 5.68
C VAL A 140 -10.34 -23.80 6.60
N GLY A 141 -9.94 -24.23 7.81
CA GLY A 141 -9.20 -23.44 8.78
C GLY A 141 -10.03 -22.38 9.51
N ASP A 142 -11.36 -22.47 9.42
CA ASP A 142 -12.32 -21.50 9.94
C ASP A 142 -13.09 -22.00 11.17
N GLY A 143 -12.76 -23.19 11.67
CA GLY A 143 -13.44 -23.82 12.79
C GLY A 143 -14.86 -24.32 12.46
N GLY A 144 -15.18 -24.54 11.17
CA GLY A 144 -16.50 -24.98 10.71
C GLY A 144 -17.55 -23.86 10.74
N GLY A 145 -17.13 -22.61 10.56
CA GLY A 145 -17.99 -21.43 10.64
C GLY A 145 -18.47 -21.06 12.05
N ILE A 146 -18.01 -21.77 13.08
CA ILE A 146 -18.38 -21.50 14.47
C ILE A 146 -17.81 -20.13 14.89
N PRO A 147 -18.58 -19.29 15.63
CA PRO A 147 -18.06 -18.04 16.16
C PRO A 147 -16.78 -18.24 16.97
N ALA A 148 -15.74 -17.50 16.61
CA ALA A 148 -14.49 -17.44 17.35
C ALA A 148 -14.67 -16.62 18.64
N PHE A 149 -15.49 -15.56 18.57
CA PHE A 149 -15.87 -14.71 19.70
C PHE A 149 -17.38 -14.83 19.97
N THR A 150 -18.06 -13.73 20.23
CA THR A 150 -19.47 -13.69 20.65
C THR A 150 -20.39 -13.95 19.47
N PHE A 151 -20.16 -13.27 18.36
CA PHE A 151 -21.03 -13.25 17.18
C PHE A 151 -20.29 -13.59 15.88
N ARG A 152 -18.98 -13.35 15.79
CA ARG A 152 -18.22 -13.48 14.53
C ARG A 152 -17.39 -14.76 14.43
N SER A 153 -17.48 -15.43 13.27
CA SER A 153 -16.58 -16.51 12.84
C SER A 153 -15.22 -15.96 12.39
N ILE A 154 -14.22 -16.84 12.24
CA ILE A 154 -12.91 -16.49 11.66
C ILE A 154 -13.08 -15.89 10.26
N SER A 155 -13.93 -16.48 9.42
CA SER A 155 -14.21 -15.99 8.08
C SER A 155 -14.82 -14.60 8.08
N SER A 156 -15.70 -14.26 9.03
CA SER A 156 -16.23 -12.90 9.15
C SER A 156 -15.14 -11.87 9.44
N PHE A 157 -14.13 -12.21 10.24
CA PHE A 157 -12.98 -11.33 10.44
C PHE A 157 -12.11 -11.24 9.20
N GLU A 158 -11.88 -12.36 8.52
CA GLU A 158 -11.10 -12.38 7.28
C GLU A 158 -11.72 -11.48 6.20
N GLU A 159 -13.04 -11.49 6.03
CA GLU A 159 -13.72 -10.62 5.06
C GLU A 159 -13.59 -9.12 5.39
N LEU A 160 -13.69 -8.76 6.68
CA LEU A 160 -13.43 -7.38 7.11
C LEU A 160 -11.97 -6.97 6.87
N ALA A 161 -11.03 -7.90 7.11
CA ALA A 161 -9.62 -7.67 6.82
C ALA A 161 -9.36 -7.51 5.32
N LYS A 162 -9.98 -8.35 4.47
CA LYS A 162 -9.89 -8.23 3.01
C LYS A 162 -10.42 -6.88 2.54
N GLU A 163 -11.56 -6.44 3.04
CA GLU A 163 -12.12 -5.12 2.71
C GLU A 163 -11.14 -3.99 3.09
N LEU A 164 -10.59 -4.04 4.32
CA LEU A 164 -9.61 -3.08 4.80
C LEU A 164 -8.36 -3.05 3.90
N ILE A 165 -7.73 -4.21 3.69
CA ILE A 165 -6.50 -4.37 2.92
C ILE A 165 -6.70 -3.93 1.47
N HIS A 166 -7.86 -4.23 0.88
CA HIS A 166 -8.17 -3.86 -0.50
C HIS A 166 -8.14 -2.35 -0.73
N MET A 167 -8.59 -1.54 0.24
CA MET A 167 -8.48 -0.08 0.16
C MET A 167 -7.02 0.38 0.04
N PHE A 168 -6.10 -0.21 0.83
CA PHE A 168 -4.67 0.10 0.75
C PHE A 168 -4.01 -0.41 -0.53
N ILE A 169 -4.42 -1.57 -1.05
CA ILE A 169 -3.94 -2.10 -2.34
C ILE A 169 -4.30 -1.14 -3.49
N LEU A 170 -5.55 -0.68 -3.56
CA LEU A 170 -5.99 0.26 -4.58
C LEU A 170 -5.27 1.61 -4.45
N GLU A 171 -5.07 2.10 -3.23
CA GLU A 171 -4.34 3.34 -2.98
C GLU A 171 -2.85 3.22 -3.34
N LEU A 172 -2.21 2.06 -3.05
CA LEU A 172 -0.84 1.79 -3.45
C LEU A 172 -0.68 1.85 -4.96
N ASN A 173 -1.62 1.25 -5.70
CA ASN A 173 -1.57 1.25 -7.17
C ASN A 173 -1.70 2.67 -7.75
N LEU A 174 -2.59 3.49 -7.18
CA LEU A 174 -2.70 4.90 -7.55
C LEU A 174 -1.42 5.68 -7.23
N LYS A 175 -0.83 5.46 -6.05
CA LYS A 175 0.41 6.12 -5.65
C LYS A 175 1.60 5.70 -6.49
N ARG A 176 1.66 4.46 -6.97
CA ARG A 176 2.65 4.01 -7.95
C ARG A 176 2.61 4.88 -9.21
N LEU A 177 1.42 5.15 -9.75
CA LEU A 177 1.25 6.05 -10.89
C LEU A 177 1.81 7.44 -10.57
N LEU A 178 1.46 8.00 -9.42
CA LEU A 178 1.96 9.31 -9.01
C LEU A 178 3.49 9.34 -8.87
N VAL A 179 4.13 8.27 -8.36
CA VAL A 179 5.60 8.18 -8.31
C VAL A 179 6.19 8.26 -9.70
N ILE A 180 5.65 7.52 -10.67
CA ILE A 180 6.10 7.57 -12.07
C ILE A 180 5.97 9.00 -12.61
N GLU A 181 4.80 9.62 -12.43
CA GLU A 181 4.56 11.00 -12.87
C GLU A 181 5.52 12.02 -12.23
N PHE A 182 5.81 11.88 -10.93
CA PHE A 182 6.79 12.73 -10.24
C PHE A 182 8.22 12.50 -10.76
N PHE A 183 8.56 11.29 -11.16
CA PHE A 183 9.87 10.97 -11.74
C PHE A 183 10.02 11.56 -13.15
N SER A 184 8.93 11.62 -13.92
CA SER A 184 8.85 12.22 -15.26
C SER A 184 8.92 13.75 -15.27
N ILE A 185 8.87 14.41 -14.11
CA ILE A 185 9.18 15.84 -13.99
C ILE A 185 10.64 16.02 -14.42
N SER A 186 10.88 16.61 -15.58
CA SER A 186 12.19 16.61 -16.22
C SER A 186 13.08 17.74 -15.73
N ASN A 187 14.37 17.52 -15.91
CA ASN A 187 15.30 18.58 -16.32
C ASN A 187 15.57 18.36 -17.82
N GLU A 188 15.47 19.39 -18.67
CA GLU A 188 15.51 19.26 -20.15
C GLU A 188 16.73 18.46 -20.67
N ASP A 189 17.85 18.48 -19.96
CA ASP A 189 19.09 17.74 -20.32
C ASP A 189 19.07 16.24 -19.99
N ALA A 190 18.20 15.79 -19.07
CA ALA A 190 18.16 14.40 -18.58
C ALA A 190 17.08 13.52 -19.24
N ARG A 191 16.27 14.09 -20.16
CA ARG A 191 15.12 13.42 -20.77
C ARG A 191 15.47 12.28 -21.73
N LYS A 192 16.69 12.24 -22.27
CA LYS A 192 16.96 11.39 -23.44
C LYS A 192 17.12 9.90 -23.15
N ASP A 193 17.40 9.49 -21.91
CA ASP A 193 17.77 8.09 -21.60
C ASP A 193 16.94 7.40 -20.49
N ASN A 194 16.05 8.11 -19.76
CA ASN A 194 15.43 7.60 -18.51
C ASN A 194 13.92 7.88 -18.39
N GLU A 195 13.14 7.70 -19.46
CA GLU A 195 11.68 7.81 -19.35
C GLU A 195 11.12 6.52 -18.71
N LEU A 196 10.81 6.58 -17.41
CA LEU A 196 10.18 5.48 -16.69
C LEU A 196 8.75 5.28 -17.20
N SER A 197 8.49 4.10 -17.77
CA SER A 197 7.16 3.71 -18.20
C SER A 197 6.40 3.00 -17.09
N TRP A 198 5.09 2.89 -17.24
CA TRP A 198 4.24 2.08 -16.35
C TRP A 198 4.70 0.61 -16.26
N GLN A 199 5.34 0.11 -17.31
CA GLN A 199 5.77 -1.29 -17.45
C GLN A 199 7.16 -1.54 -16.86
N ASP A 200 7.83 -0.51 -16.36
CA ASP A 200 9.15 -0.67 -15.76
C ASP A 200 9.05 -0.88 -14.25
N GLU A 201 10.01 -1.63 -13.69
CA GLU A 201 10.18 -1.70 -12.25
C GLU A 201 10.72 -0.36 -11.72
N LEU A 202 10.06 0.20 -10.71
CA LEU A 202 10.56 1.38 -9.99
C LEU A 202 11.77 1.06 -9.11
N TYR A 203 11.89 -0.20 -8.68
CA TYR A 203 13.04 -0.73 -7.96
C TYR A 203 13.17 -2.23 -8.23
N SER A 204 14.39 -2.76 -8.14
CA SER A 204 14.64 -4.19 -8.38
C SER A 204 13.77 -5.09 -7.49
N GLY A 205 13.00 -5.97 -8.13
CA GLY A 205 12.08 -6.91 -7.48
C GLY A 205 10.71 -6.32 -7.13
N GLU A 206 10.36 -5.15 -7.68
CA GLU A 206 9.03 -4.55 -7.50
C GLU A 206 7.93 -5.50 -7.97
N PHE A 207 8.08 -6.19 -9.09
CA PHE A 207 6.99 -7.03 -9.62
C PHE A 207 6.69 -8.23 -8.73
N ASP A 208 7.70 -8.83 -8.13
CA ASP A 208 7.51 -9.88 -7.12
C ASP A 208 6.73 -9.35 -5.92
N ASP A 209 7.01 -8.11 -5.50
CA ASP A 209 6.28 -7.47 -4.42
C ASP A 209 4.85 -7.09 -4.80
N LEU A 210 4.61 -6.61 -6.03
CA LEU A 210 3.27 -6.30 -6.53
C LEU A 210 2.42 -7.55 -6.73
N SER A 211 3.04 -8.67 -7.13
CA SER A 211 2.34 -9.96 -7.29
C SER A 211 1.71 -10.45 -5.99
N LYS A 212 2.39 -10.26 -4.85
CA LYS A 212 1.87 -10.59 -3.51
C LYS A 212 0.63 -9.78 -3.15
N CYS A 213 0.47 -8.59 -3.74
CA CYS A 213 -0.71 -7.72 -3.57
C CYS A 213 -1.79 -7.92 -4.64
N ASN A 214 -1.64 -8.91 -5.55
CA ASN A 214 -2.47 -9.06 -6.74
C ASN A 214 -2.49 -7.79 -7.62
N LEU A 215 -1.40 -7.03 -7.66
CA LEU A 215 -1.23 -5.83 -8.49
C LEU A 215 -0.39 -6.09 -9.75
N TYR A 216 0.02 -7.33 -9.99
CA TYR A 216 0.76 -7.74 -11.17
C TYR A 216 0.04 -8.93 -11.83
N SER A 217 -0.22 -8.84 -13.14
CA SER A 217 -0.75 -9.96 -13.92
C SER A 217 0.40 -10.77 -14.51
N THR A 218 0.43 -12.04 -14.14
CA THR A 218 1.37 -13.02 -14.70
C THR A 218 1.11 -13.30 -16.18
N GLU A 219 -0.15 -13.23 -16.60
CA GLU A 219 -0.56 -13.49 -17.98
C GLU A 219 -0.17 -12.34 -18.90
N ALA A 220 -0.40 -11.10 -18.45
CA ALA A 220 -0.06 -9.90 -19.20
C ALA A 220 1.41 -9.48 -19.03
N CYS A 221 2.15 -10.09 -18.08
CA CYS A 221 3.50 -9.70 -17.69
C CYS A 221 3.60 -8.21 -17.35
N ALA A 222 2.60 -7.67 -16.64
CA ALA A 222 2.42 -6.23 -16.48
C ALA A 222 1.72 -5.86 -15.15
N PRO A 223 2.07 -4.69 -14.55
CA PRO A 223 1.31 -4.14 -13.43
C PRO A 223 -0.12 -3.77 -13.84
N LEU A 224 -1.08 -4.09 -12.97
CA LEU A 224 -2.49 -3.79 -13.18
C LEU A 224 -2.75 -2.29 -13.14
N LEU A 225 -3.58 -1.78 -14.06
CA LEU A 225 -3.87 -0.36 -14.15
C LEU A 225 -4.52 0.20 -12.86
N PRO A 226 -4.13 1.42 -12.44
CA PRO A 226 -4.71 2.05 -11.27
C PRO A 226 -6.22 2.21 -11.45
N THR A 227 -6.94 1.85 -10.40
CA THR A 227 -8.41 1.88 -10.39
C THR A 227 -8.87 2.67 -9.18
N ILE A 228 -9.86 3.54 -9.38
CA ILE A 228 -10.54 4.23 -8.28
C ILE A 228 -11.75 3.38 -7.91
N LYS A 229 -11.96 3.15 -6.60
CA LYS A 229 -13.11 2.36 -6.11
C LYS A 229 -14.42 2.86 -6.74
N GLY A 230 -15.18 1.96 -7.35
CA GLY A 230 -16.44 2.27 -8.04
C GLY A 230 -16.30 2.75 -9.49
N ARG A 231 -15.08 2.85 -10.04
CA ARG A 231 -14.82 3.22 -11.44
C ARG A 231 -14.18 2.07 -12.20
N LYS A 232 -14.49 1.94 -13.50
CA LYS A 232 -13.76 1.02 -14.38
C LYS A 232 -12.32 1.53 -14.59
N PRO A 233 -11.33 0.63 -14.73
CA PRO A 233 -9.96 1.02 -15.04
C PRO A 233 -9.97 1.85 -16.34
N GLY A 234 -9.40 3.05 -16.25
CA GLY A 234 -9.23 3.92 -17.40
C GLY A 234 -8.13 3.42 -18.33
N LYS A 235 -8.12 3.88 -19.58
CA LYS A 235 -6.92 3.74 -20.42
C LYS A 235 -5.88 4.74 -19.92
N LEU A 236 -4.70 4.25 -19.52
CA LEU A 236 -3.56 5.13 -19.30
C LEU A 236 -3.11 5.68 -20.66
N LYS A 237 -3.26 7.00 -20.85
CA LYS A 237 -2.46 7.72 -21.84
C LYS A 237 -1.21 8.20 -21.10
N LEU A 238 -0.21 7.33 -20.95
CA LEU A 238 1.15 7.78 -20.66
C LEU A 238 1.67 8.41 -21.95
N GLN A 239 1.37 9.68 -22.19
CA GLN A 239 2.04 10.54 -23.16
C GLN A 239 1.39 11.92 -23.17
N ALA A 240 2.20 12.97 -23.01
CA ALA A 240 2.35 13.98 -24.05
C ALA A 240 3.63 14.76 -23.81
N GLU A 241 4.25 15.18 -24.90
CA GLU A 241 5.53 15.87 -25.11
C GLU A 241 5.77 17.17 -24.28
N HIS A 242 4.91 17.49 -23.31
CA HIS A 242 4.97 18.68 -22.46
C HIS A 242 5.16 18.33 -20.99
N GLN A 243 6.01 19.11 -20.31
CA GLN A 243 6.10 19.08 -18.84
C GLN A 243 4.73 19.40 -18.22
N PRO A 244 4.34 18.74 -17.12
CA PRO A 244 3.14 19.12 -16.39
C PRO A 244 3.26 20.58 -15.91
N ASP A 245 2.14 21.30 -16.03
CA ASP A 245 1.99 22.65 -15.48
C ASP A 245 1.78 22.59 -13.95
N GLU A 246 1.69 23.77 -13.32
CA GLU A 246 1.53 23.89 -11.87
C GLU A 246 0.21 23.30 -11.36
N ASP A 247 -0.87 23.46 -12.14
CA ASP A 247 -2.20 22.97 -11.79
C ASP A 247 -2.22 21.43 -11.77
N VAL A 248 -1.62 20.79 -12.77
CA VAL A 248 -1.47 19.33 -12.84
C VAL A 248 -0.63 18.81 -11.67
N LEU A 249 0.49 19.47 -11.36
CA LEU A 249 1.33 19.09 -10.22
C LEU A 249 0.60 19.23 -8.88
N GLN A 250 -0.23 20.28 -8.73
CA GLN A 250 -1.09 20.45 -7.58
C GLN A 250 -2.13 19.33 -7.49
N VAL A 251 -2.73 18.92 -8.60
CA VAL A 251 -3.65 17.77 -8.65
C VAL A 251 -2.94 16.50 -8.19
N TYR A 252 -1.72 16.22 -8.64
CA TYR A 252 -0.95 15.04 -8.22
C TYR A 252 -0.68 15.04 -6.71
N LEU A 253 -0.20 16.15 -6.15
CA LEU A 253 0.05 16.28 -4.72
C LEU A 253 -1.23 16.18 -3.88
N THR A 254 -2.32 16.75 -4.36
CA THR A 254 -3.63 16.71 -3.70
C THR A 254 -4.22 15.30 -3.75
N THR A 255 -4.07 14.61 -4.87
CA THR A 255 -4.47 13.20 -5.02
C THR A 255 -3.73 12.32 -4.03
N TRP A 256 -2.41 12.51 -3.88
CA TRP A 256 -1.62 11.79 -2.88
C TRP A 256 -2.10 12.07 -1.45
N LEU A 257 -2.40 13.33 -1.14
CA LEU A 257 -2.87 13.76 0.19
C LEU A 257 -4.24 13.18 0.55
N ALA A 258 -5.13 13.07 -0.43
CA ALA A 258 -6.52 12.69 -0.22
C ALA A 258 -6.68 11.24 0.23
N ASP A 259 -5.71 10.36 -0.09
CA ASP A 259 -5.85 8.90 0.04
C ASP A 259 -7.15 8.41 -0.63
N VAL A 260 -7.30 8.69 -1.93
CA VAL A 260 -8.58 8.63 -2.68
C VAL A 260 -9.32 7.29 -2.55
N ASN A 261 -8.59 6.18 -2.44
CA ASN A 261 -9.16 4.84 -2.32
C ASN A 261 -9.35 4.37 -0.86
N ILE A 262 -8.94 5.16 0.13
CA ILE A 262 -9.07 4.84 1.55
C ILE A 262 -10.23 5.64 2.14
N ASP A 263 -11.36 4.95 2.34
CA ASP A 263 -12.47 5.49 3.11
C ASP A 263 -12.13 5.46 4.61
N LYS A 264 -11.70 6.61 5.13
CA LYS A 264 -11.26 6.75 6.53
C LYS A 264 -12.36 6.39 7.53
N CYS A 265 -13.62 6.76 7.23
CA CYS A 265 -14.75 6.40 8.07
C CYS A 265 -14.94 4.88 8.09
N ARG A 266 -14.91 4.24 6.92
CA ARG A 266 -15.05 2.78 6.83
C ARG A 266 -13.91 2.03 7.51
N VAL A 267 -12.68 2.53 7.39
CA VAL A 267 -11.52 1.97 8.11
C VAL A 267 -11.74 2.00 9.62
N ASP A 268 -12.20 3.13 10.15
CA ASP A 268 -12.44 3.29 11.58
C ASP A 268 -13.63 2.43 12.06
N GLU A 269 -14.71 2.35 11.28
CA GLU A 269 -15.83 1.44 11.55
C GLU A 269 -15.39 -0.03 11.64
N ILE A 270 -14.57 -0.50 10.69
CA ILE A 270 -14.06 -1.88 10.67
C ILE A 270 -13.25 -2.13 11.94
N LEU A 271 -12.29 -1.27 12.25
CA LEU A 271 -11.41 -1.44 13.41
C LEU A 271 -12.20 -1.40 14.73
N THR A 272 -13.14 -0.46 14.88
CA THR A 272 -14.00 -0.38 16.06
C THR A 272 -14.87 -1.62 16.22
N SER A 273 -15.55 -2.07 15.15
CA SER A 273 -16.40 -3.26 15.22
C SER A 273 -15.62 -4.52 15.59
N VAL A 274 -14.39 -4.65 15.10
CA VAL A 274 -13.49 -5.76 15.44
C VAL A 274 -13.02 -5.67 16.89
N ALA A 275 -12.60 -4.48 17.32
CA ALA A 275 -12.13 -4.20 18.68
C ALA A 275 -13.21 -4.53 19.73
N GLU A 276 -14.45 -4.11 19.48
CA GLU A 276 -15.63 -4.39 20.31
C GLU A 276 -15.89 -5.90 20.40
N GLU A 277 -15.94 -6.60 19.26
CA GLU A 277 -16.18 -8.04 19.22
C GLU A 277 -15.10 -8.84 19.98
N MET A 278 -13.84 -8.40 19.91
CA MET A 278 -12.71 -9.07 20.55
C MET A 278 -12.49 -8.67 22.02
N ASN A 279 -13.20 -7.63 22.48
CA ASN A 279 -12.97 -6.92 23.75
C ASN A 279 -11.49 -6.50 23.91
N VAL A 280 -10.93 -5.83 22.90
CA VAL A 280 -9.55 -5.32 22.90
C VAL A 280 -9.50 -3.88 22.39
N THR A 281 -8.42 -3.17 22.70
CA THR A 281 -8.13 -1.87 22.08
C THR A 281 -7.22 -2.07 20.88
N LEU A 282 -7.72 -1.77 19.69
CA LEU A 282 -6.88 -1.64 18.49
C LEU A 282 -6.52 -0.15 18.38
N VAL A 283 -5.34 0.21 18.90
CA VAL A 283 -4.80 1.57 18.79
C VAL A 283 -4.22 1.79 17.41
#